data_AF-A0AAU1G2D2-F1
#
_entry.id   AF-A0AAU1G2D2-F1
#
_cell.length_a   1.000
_cell.length_b   1.000
_cell.length_c   1.000
_cell.angle_alpha   90.00
_cell.angle_beta   90.00
_cell.angle_gamma   90.00
#
_symmetry.space_group_name_H-M   'P 1'
#
loop_
_entity.id
_entity.type
_entity.pdbx_description
1 polymer ?
#
loop_
_entity_poly.entity_id
_entity_poly.type
_entity_poly.pdbx_seq_one_letter_code
_entity_poly.pdbx_strand_id
1 'polypeptide(L)'
;MPSVVGDGRLVRPRTSLLREGYDAGRQYFVNEEEVPQAGTKVTLAYNRTRWHDGRVALWLSARTYAGRGEGSSGLAFDHLADTRPPGQAAPGPPPSGTG
;
A
#
# COMPACT_ATOMS: atom_id res chain seq x y z
N MET A 1 -16.53 4.77 3.03
CA MET A 1 -16.50 3.41 2.44
C MET A 1 -15.10 2.87 2.67
N PRO A 2 -14.89 1.76 3.39
CA PRO A 2 -13.54 1.22 3.55
C PRO A 2 -13.02 0.74 2.19
N SER A 3 -12.01 1.41 1.65
CA SER A 3 -11.32 1.02 0.42
C SER A 3 -10.38 -0.15 0.74
N VAL A 4 -10.74 -1.35 0.30
CA VAL A 4 -9.84 -2.51 0.35
C VAL A 4 -8.93 -2.43 -0.87
N VAL A 5 -7.73 -1.91 -0.70
CA VAL A 5 -6.69 -1.90 -1.75
C VAL A 5 -5.71 -3.03 -1.46
N GLY A 6 -5.77 -4.11 -2.26
CA GLY A 6 -4.91 -5.30 -2.18
C GLY A 6 -5.70 -6.60 -2.16
N ASP A 7 -5.02 -7.73 -2.43
CA ASP A 7 -5.57 -9.10 -2.61
C ASP A 7 -6.30 -9.70 -1.38
N GLY A 8 -6.83 -8.90 -0.46
CA GLY A 8 -7.51 -9.33 0.77
C GLY A 8 -6.57 -9.95 1.81
N ARG A 9 -5.26 -9.98 1.56
CA ARG A 9 -4.29 -10.63 2.45
C ARG A 9 -3.99 -9.75 3.66
N LEU A 10 -4.52 -10.14 4.81
CA LEU A 10 -4.25 -9.50 6.09
C LEU A 10 -2.74 -9.53 6.42
N VAL A 11 -2.14 -8.35 6.61
CA VAL A 11 -0.75 -8.22 7.05
C VAL A 11 -0.71 -8.29 8.57
N ARG A 12 0.06 -9.22 9.12
CA ARG A 12 0.25 -9.31 10.57
C ARG A 12 1.03 -8.10 11.11
N PRO A 13 0.61 -7.51 12.24
CA PRO A 13 1.32 -6.40 12.84
C PRO A 13 2.72 -6.86 13.29
N ARG A 14 3.74 -6.15 12.82
CA ARG A 14 5.15 -6.43 13.13
C ARG A 14 5.62 -5.78 14.44
N THR A 15 4.93 -4.74 14.89
CA THR A 15 5.28 -3.94 16.07
C THR A 15 4.08 -3.82 17.01
N SER A 16 4.30 -3.31 18.22
CA SER A 16 3.24 -3.04 19.19
C SER A 16 2.24 -1.96 18.72
N LEU A 17 2.64 -1.07 17.81
CA LEU A 17 1.81 0.05 17.35
C LEU A 17 0.49 -0.37 16.69
N LEU A 18 0.49 -1.51 16.00
CA LEU A 18 -0.69 -2.04 15.31
C LEU A 18 -1.23 -3.31 15.98
N ARG A 19 -0.82 -3.58 17.23
CA ARG A 19 -1.22 -4.78 17.99
C ARG A 19 -2.46 -4.54 18.86
N GLU A 20 -2.95 -3.30 18.93
CA GLU A 20 -4.18 -3.01 19.67
C GLU A 20 -5.32 -3.93 19.19
N GLY A 21 -6.02 -4.57 20.13
CA GLY A 21 -7.08 -5.52 19.82
C GLY A 21 -6.64 -6.86 19.19
N TYR A 22 -5.47 -6.94 18.56
CA TYR A 22 -4.99 -8.11 17.81
C TYR A 22 -4.92 -9.38 18.68
N ASP A 23 -4.36 -9.28 19.89
CA ASP A 23 -4.25 -10.43 20.80
C ASP A 23 -5.61 -10.94 21.30
N ALA A 24 -6.63 -10.09 21.23
CA ALA A 24 -8.03 -10.41 21.54
C ALA A 24 -8.88 -10.70 20.28
N GLY A 25 -8.26 -10.83 19.10
CA GLY A 25 -8.96 -11.06 17.83
C GLY A 25 -9.85 -9.90 17.37
N ARG A 26 -9.64 -8.69 17.91
CA ARG A 26 -10.40 -7.49 17.57
C ARG A 26 -9.71 -6.70 16.46
N GLN A 27 -10.50 -6.16 15.54
CA GLN A 27 -10.01 -5.30 14.48
C GLN A 27 -9.56 -3.95 15.06
N TYR A 28 -8.42 -3.48 14.59
CA TYR A 28 -7.92 -2.14 14.87
C TYR A 28 -8.11 -1.27 13.64
N PHE A 29 -8.87 -0.19 13.79
CA PHE A 29 -9.11 0.77 12.73
C PHE A 29 -8.16 1.94 12.91
N VAL A 30 -7.45 2.26 11.83
CA VAL A 30 -6.58 3.44 11.74
C VAL A 30 -7.34 4.47 10.91
N ASN A 31 -7.32 5.73 11.34
CA ASN A 31 -7.97 6.78 10.58
C ASN A 31 -7.26 6.98 9.24
N GLU A 32 -8.01 7.39 8.22
CA GLU A 32 -7.49 7.52 6.86
C GLU A 32 -6.39 8.60 6.76
N GLU A 33 -6.47 9.67 7.56
CA GLU A 33 -5.47 10.74 7.58
C GLU A 33 -4.08 10.27 8.05
N GLU A 34 -4.00 9.17 8.79
CA GLU A 34 -2.74 8.60 9.29
C GLU A 34 -2.02 7.75 8.22
N VAL A 35 -2.71 7.45 7.11
CA VAL A 35 -2.18 6.71 5.97
C VAL A 35 -2.29 7.58 4.70
N PRO A 36 -1.41 8.57 4.52
CA PRO A 36 -1.32 9.31 3.27
C PRO A 36 -1.09 8.35 2.10
N GLN A 37 -1.36 8.82 0.88
CA GLN A 37 -1.19 8.00 -0.33
C GLN A 37 0.25 7.45 -0.51
N ALA A 38 1.26 8.19 -0.06
CA ALA A 38 2.66 7.75 -0.05
C ALA A 38 2.94 6.61 0.96
N GLY A 39 1.97 6.27 1.81
CA GLY A 39 2.11 5.45 3.01
C GLY A 39 2.79 6.18 4.16
N THR A 40 2.72 5.59 5.36
CA THR A 40 3.42 6.05 6.56
C THR A 40 4.36 4.96 7.06
N LYS A 41 5.63 5.29 7.30
CA LYS A 41 6.58 4.38 7.95
C LYS A 41 6.88 4.88 9.35
N VAL A 42 6.52 4.08 10.36
CA VAL A 42 6.88 4.34 11.75
C VAL A 42 7.99 3.39 12.19
N THR A 43 9.05 3.93 12.78
CA THR A 43 10.12 3.14 13.41
C THR A 43 10.11 3.34 14.92
N LEU A 44 10.34 2.25 15.65
CA LEU A 44 10.50 2.23 17.09
C LEU A 44 11.94 1.88 17.44
N ALA A 45 12.51 2.55 18.44
CA ALA A 45 13.83 2.24 18.97
C ALA A 45 13.90 2.46 20.48
N TYR A 46 14.47 1.50 21.21
CA TYR A 46 14.89 1.73 22.58
C TYR A 46 16.22 2.48 22.57
N ASN A 47 16.25 3.62 23.24
CA ASN A 47 17.43 4.47 23.38
C ASN A 47 17.86 4.47 24.83
N ARG A 48 19.16 4.36 25.05
CA ARG A 48 19.74 4.33 26.38
C ARG A 48 20.85 5.36 26.46
N THR A 49 20.85 6.16 27.52
CA THR A 49 21.97 7.05 27.85
C THR A 49 22.38 6.90 29.30
N ARG A 50 23.57 7.39 29.62
CA ARG A 50 24.04 7.58 30.99
C ARG A 50 24.04 9.07 31.29
N TRP A 51 23.44 9.43 32.42
CA TRP A 51 23.38 10.78 32.92
C TRP A 51 24.71 11.18 33.57
N HIS A 52 24.92 12.47 33.81
CA HIS A 52 26.19 13.00 34.34
C HIS A 52 26.51 12.47 35.75
N ASP A 53 25.50 12.02 36.49
CA ASP A 53 25.62 11.36 37.81
C ASP A 53 25.80 9.83 37.70
N GLY A 54 25.95 9.28 36.50
CA GLY A 54 26.10 7.85 36.24
C GLY A 54 24.79 7.06 36.16
N ARG A 55 23.63 7.68 36.41
CA ARG A 55 22.33 7.00 36.28
C ARG A 55 22.02 6.64 34.84
N VAL A 56 21.31 5.53 34.62
CA VAL A 56 20.88 5.12 33.28
C VAL A 56 19.48 5.65 33.01
N ALA A 57 19.28 6.29 31.86
CA ALA A 57 17.96 6.57 31.32
C ALA A 57 17.71 5.70 30.07
N LEU A 58 16.56 5.04 30.03
CA LEU A 58 16.09 4.21 28.92
C LEU A 58 14.73 4.75 28.46
N TRP A 59 14.56 5.01 27.17
CA TRP A 59 13.30 5.46 26.61
C TRP A 59 13.02 4.82 25.26
N LEU A 60 11.74 4.68 24.93
CA LEU A 60 11.29 4.27 23.60
C LEU A 60 11.05 5.52 22.76
N SER A 61 11.69 5.62 21.59
CA SER A 61 11.39 6.66 20.60
C SER A 61 10.54 6.08 19.48
N ALA A 62 9.53 6.83 19.05
CA ALA A 62 8.82 6.62 17.79
C ALA A 62 9.20 7.72 16.80
N ARG A 63 9.49 7.34 15.55
CA ARG A 63 9.76 8.27 14.46
C ARG A 63 8.90 7.95 13.25
N THR A 64 8.25 8.97 12.72
CA THR A 64 7.38 8.86 11.55
C THR A 64 8.11 9.42 10.34
N TYR A 65 8.05 8.68 9.25
CA TYR A 65 8.57 9.07 7.95
C TYR A 65 7.43 8.94 6.95
N ALA A 66 7.38 9.84 5.97
CA ALA A 66 6.63 9.57 4.76
C ALA A 66 7.12 8.23 4.18
N GLY A 67 6.20 7.44 3.64
CA GLY A 67 6.56 6.23 2.91
C GLY A 67 7.35 6.58 1.64
N ARG A 68 7.51 5.60 0.75
CA ARG A 68 8.41 5.74 -0.41
C ARG A 68 7.90 6.75 -1.46
N GLY A 69 6.73 7.35 -1.26
CA GLY A 69 5.96 8.01 -2.30
C GLY A 69 5.07 7.01 -3.04
N GLU A 70 4.22 7.50 -3.93
CA GLU A 70 3.43 6.65 -4.83
C GLU A 70 4.35 5.69 -5.60
N GLY A 71 4.18 4.39 -5.38
CA GLY A 71 4.48 3.44 -6.43
C GLY A 71 3.40 3.60 -7.49
N SER A 72 3.76 3.66 -8.78
CA SER A 72 2.80 3.54 -9.87
C SER A 72 1.89 2.34 -9.57
N SER A 73 0.61 2.61 -9.32
CA SER A 73 -0.39 1.57 -9.01
C SER A 73 -0.72 0.71 -10.22
N GLY A 74 -0.20 1.06 -11.41
CA GLY A 74 -0.65 0.52 -12.69
C GLY A 74 -2.10 0.90 -13.01
N LEU A 75 -2.71 1.77 -12.21
CA LEU A 75 -4.10 2.17 -12.37
C LEU A 75 -4.19 3.22 -13.47
N ALA A 76 -4.86 2.83 -14.54
CA ALA A 76 -5.00 3.58 -15.76
C ALA A 76 -6.46 4.09 -15.83
N PHE A 77 -6.66 5.41 -15.69
CA PHE A 77 -7.98 6.05 -15.86
C PHE A 77 -8.06 6.71 -17.23
N ASP A 78 -9.26 6.78 -17.82
CA ASP A 78 -9.51 7.40 -19.13
C ASP A 78 -8.71 6.79 -20.30
N HIS A 79 -8.39 5.49 -20.22
CA HIS A 79 -7.79 4.78 -21.35
C HIS A 79 -8.86 4.33 -22.34
N LEU A 80 -8.70 4.73 -23.59
CA LEU A 80 -9.44 4.16 -24.72
C LEU A 80 -8.83 2.79 -25.05
N ALA A 81 -9.54 1.71 -24.70
CA ALA A 81 -9.20 0.37 -25.16
C ALA A 81 -9.84 0.12 -26.53
N ASP A 82 -9.08 -0.42 -27.47
CA ASP A 82 -9.59 -0.84 -28.77
C ASP A 82 -10.45 -2.11 -28.61
N THR A 83 -11.74 -1.93 -28.34
CA THR A 83 -12.70 -3.03 -28.35
C THR A 83 -13.09 -3.34 -29.80
N ARG A 84 -12.43 -4.34 -30.40
CA ARG A 84 -12.97 -4.98 -31.60
C ARG A 84 -14.35 -5.55 -31.27
N PRO A 85 -15.43 -5.15 -31.97
CA PRO A 85 -16.75 -5.71 -31.69
C PRO A 85 -16.73 -7.22 -31.95
N PRO A 86 -17.30 -8.05 -31.04
CA PRO A 86 -17.38 -9.49 -31.25
C PRO A 86 -18.24 -9.77 -32.48
N GLY A 87 -17.63 -10.27 -33.55
CA GLY A 87 -18.33 -10.68 -34.78
C GLY A 87 -17.71 -10.23 -36.11
N GLN A 88 -16.69 -9.35 -36.13
CA GLN A 88 -16.02 -9.00 -37.39
C GLN A 88 -14.86 -9.94 -37.72
N ALA A 89 -15.13 -10.91 -38.59
CA ALA A 89 -14.11 -11.68 -39.28
C ALA A 89 -13.14 -10.75 -40.01
N ALA A 90 -11.86 -11.12 -40.03
CA ALA A 90 -10.84 -10.37 -40.79
C ALA A 90 -11.30 -10.21 -42.26
N PRO A 91 -11.05 -9.06 -42.89
CA PRO A 91 -11.37 -8.89 -44.30
C PRO A 91 -10.68 -9.99 -45.11
N GLY A 92 -11.47 -10.72 -45.91
CA GLY A 92 -10.96 -11.78 -46.78
C GLY A 92 -9.97 -11.24 -47.80
N PRO A 93 -9.05 -12.09 -48.32
CA PRO A 93 -8.04 -11.65 -49.28
C PRO A 93 -8.69 -11.05 -50.54
N PRO A 94 -8.04 -10.03 -51.16
CA PRO A 94 -8.58 -9.37 -52.35
C PRO A 94 -8.72 -10.36 -53.52
N PRO A 95 -9.73 -10.22 -54.40
CA PRO A 95 -9.88 -11.09 -55.55
C PRO A 95 -8.70 -10.91 -56.51
N SER A 96 -8.12 -12.03 -56.94
CA SER A 96 -7.11 -12.06 -57.99
C SER A 96 -7.72 -11.59 -59.31
N GLY A 97 -7.47 -10.33 -59.65
CA GLY A 97 -7.82 -9.78 -60.96
C GLY A 97 -7.08 -10.56 -62.06
N THR A 98 -7.85 -11.24 -62.92
CA THR A 98 -7.40 -11.72 -64.22
C THR A 98 -8.05 -10.78 -65.25
N GLY A 99 -7.24 -10.09 -66.05
CA GLY A 99 -7.68 -9.16 -67.08
C GLY A 99 -6.55 -8.24 -67.52
#